data_AF-A0A3D3GHQ6-F1
#
_entry.id   AF-A0A3D3GHQ6-F1
#
_cell.length_a   1.000
_cell.length_b   1.000
_cell.length_c   1.000
_cell.angle_alpha   90.00
_cell.angle_beta   90.00
_cell.angle_gamma   90.00
#
_symmetry.space_group_name_H-M   'P 1'
#
loop_
_entity.id
_entity.type
_entity.pdbx_description
1 polymer ?
#
loop_
_entity_poly.entity_id
_entity_poly.type
_entity_poly.pdbx_seq_one_letter_code
_entity_poly.pdbx_strand_id
1 'polypeptide(L)'
;MKKLLVVLALAVLTAGPANASVESLIYQEALNTIVPMDLINWKVGDTASYDVKISSFGKMGTNVKTVTKDEGTSIWLTQDLNLSGQKQLAEAQISKADGKILKLIVNGKEQEIPNDPLEIISQDYADVTVPAGTFQCIHVIAKSKQISKLEVWMNPRDTVMDGMIKQIAQTQLFPLTMELTSFKRMP
;
A
#
# COMPACT_ATOMS: atom_id res chain seq x y z
N MET A 1 22.76 -7.08 -18.84
CA MET A 1 21.95 -6.83 -17.62
C MET A 1 21.50 -5.37 -17.60
N LYS A 2 20.34 -5.04 -18.19
CA LYS A 2 19.75 -3.68 -18.21
C LYS A 2 18.22 -3.73 -18.46
N LYS A 3 17.43 -4.02 -17.42
CA LYS A 3 15.97 -3.74 -17.36
C LYS A 3 15.57 -3.54 -15.89
N LEU A 4 15.85 -2.35 -15.38
CA LEU A 4 15.36 -1.80 -14.12
C LEU A 4 14.65 -0.48 -14.47
N LEU A 5 13.76 0.01 -13.59
CA LEU A 5 12.81 1.13 -13.78
C LEU A 5 11.48 0.77 -14.49
N VAL A 6 10.37 1.07 -13.80
CA VAL A 6 9.24 1.94 -14.22
C VAL A 6 8.44 2.18 -12.90
N VAL A 7 8.60 3.33 -12.23
CA VAL A 7 7.70 4.53 -12.21
C VAL A 7 6.63 4.46 -11.08
N LEU A 8 6.96 4.98 -9.88
CA LEU A 8 6.04 5.27 -8.75
C LEU A 8 5.88 6.78 -8.59
N ALA A 9 4.74 7.32 -8.11
CA ALA A 9 4.54 8.60 -7.38
C ALA A 9 3.00 8.76 -7.10
N LEU A 10 2.38 9.85 -6.63
CA LEU A 10 2.76 11.26 -6.51
C LEU A 10 1.99 11.99 -5.41
N ALA A 11 2.68 12.86 -4.69
CA ALA A 11 2.11 14.06 -4.09
C ALA A 11 2.15 15.23 -5.07
N VAL A 12 0.98 15.78 -5.43
CA VAL A 12 0.66 17.21 -5.68
C VAL A 12 -0.49 17.32 -6.69
N LEU A 13 -1.69 17.58 -6.15
CA LEU A 13 -2.49 18.72 -6.60
C LEU A 13 -2.95 19.49 -5.36
N THR A 14 -2.61 20.78 -5.32
CA THR A 14 -3.12 21.74 -4.34
C THR A 14 -4.58 22.10 -4.66
N ALA A 15 -5.47 22.37 -3.71
CA ALA A 15 -5.27 22.59 -2.27
C ALA A 15 -6.42 22.00 -1.44
N GLY A 16 -6.11 21.53 -0.23
CA GLY A 16 -7.08 21.10 0.77
C GLY A 16 -6.46 20.15 1.81
N PRO A 17 -6.87 20.19 3.09
CA PRO A 17 -6.30 19.36 4.16
C PRO A 17 -6.72 17.87 4.10
N ALA A 18 -7.33 17.40 3.01
CA ALA A 18 -7.85 16.03 2.86
C ALA A 18 -6.85 15.04 2.23
N ASN A 19 -5.74 15.52 1.65
CA ASN A 19 -4.96 14.74 0.67
C ASN A 19 -3.95 13.72 1.27
N ALA A 20 -3.67 13.77 2.58
CA ALA A 20 -2.70 12.88 3.26
C ALA A 20 -3.05 11.37 3.17
N SER A 21 -4.26 11.05 2.73
CA SER A 21 -4.81 9.72 2.54
C SER A 21 -4.38 9.05 1.22
N VAL A 22 -4.10 9.84 0.18
CA VAL A 22 -3.65 9.36 -1.15
C VAL A 22 -2.27 8.69 -1.07
N GLU A 23 -1.37 9.25 -0.27
CA GLU A 23 0.05 8.86 -0.19
C GLU A 23 0.23 7.35 0.08
N SER A 24 -0.57 6.77 0.98
CA SER A 24 -0.37 5.40 1.49
C SER A 24 -0.37 4.29 0.42
N LEU A 25 -1.14 4.45 -0.66
CA LEU A 25 -1.33 3.46 -1.74
C LEU A 25 -0.12 3.28 -2.65
N ILE A 26 0.59 4.39 -2.88
CA ILE A 26 1.51 4.58 -4.01
C ILE A 26 2.78 3.71 -3.89
N TYR A 27 3.14 3.34 -2.67
CA TYR A 27 4.49 2.87 -2.36
C TYR A 27 4.68 1.35 -2.40
N GLN A 28 3.61 0.58 -2.61
CA GLN A 28 3.69 -0.88 -2.57
C GLN A 28 4.32 -1.48 -3.83
N GLU A 29 4.28 -0.78 -4.96
CA GLU A 29 4.82 -1.27 -6.24
C GLU A 29 6.32 -1.58 -6.19
N ALA A 30 7.10 -0.84 -5.38
CA ALA A 30 8.53 -1.12 -5.20
C ALA A 30 8.78 -2.48 -4.52
N LEU A 31 7.87 -2.92 -3.63
CA LEU A 31 7.99 -4.16 -2.87
C LEU A 31 7.73 -5.41 -3.74
N ASN A 32 6.98 -5.25 -4.84
CA ASN A 32 6.79 -6.28 -5.87
C ASN A 32 8.09 -6.63 -6.61
N THR A 33 9.18 -5.85 -6.45
CA THR A 33 10.53 -6.21 -6.95
C THR A 33 11.35 -7.06 -5.97
N ILE A 34 10.88 -7.16 -4.72
CA ILE A 34 11.51 -7.89 -3.61
C ILE A 34 10.80 -9.24 -3.40
N VAL A 35 9.47 -9.23 -3.52
CA VAL A 35 8.61 -10.42 -3.49
C VAL A 35 8.68 -11.15 -4.84
N PRO A 36 8.83 -12.49 -4.90
CA PRO A 36 8.85 -13.21 -6.18
C PRO A 36 7.60 -12.98 -7.03
N MET A 37 7.78 -12.85 -8.36
CA MET A 37 6.72 -12.41 -9.28
C MET A 37 5.53 -13.38 -9.39
N ASP A 38 5.66 -14.62 -8.92
CA ASP A 38 4.57 -15.61 -8.88
C ASP A 38 3.48 -15.31 -7.82
N LEU A 39 3.62 -14.25 -7.01
CA LEU A 39 2.74 -13.99 -5.85
C LEU A 39 1.49 -13.13 -6.12
N ILE A 40 1.24 -12.61 -7.33
CA ILE A 40 -0.07 -11.99 -7.65
C ILE A 40 -1.09 -13.09 -8.02
N ASN A 41 -1.29 -14.02 -7.08
CA ASN A 41 -2.27 -15.09 -7.12
C ASN A 41 -3.61 -14.70 -6.45
N TRP A 42 -3.80 -13.39 -6.22
CA TRP A 42 -4.92 -12.85 -5.45
C TRP A 42 -6.25 -13.09 -6.17
N LYS A 43 -7.32 -13.25 -5.40
CA LYS A 43 -8.65 -13.63 -5.88
C LYS A 43 -9.69 -12.57 -5.55
N VAL A 44 -10.69 -12.41 -6.41
CA VAL A 44 -11.82 -11.51 -6.16
C VAL A 44 -12.51 -11.89 -4.84
N GLY A 45 -12.60 -10.94 -3.91
CA GLY A 45 -13.08 -11.16 -2.55
C GLY A 45 -12.00 -11.44 -1.49
N ASP A 46 -10.71 -11.44 -1.86
CA ASP A 46 -9.61 -11.27 -0.91
C ASP A 46 -9.70 -9.88 -0.27
N THR A 47 -9.52 -9.79 1.06
CA THR A 47 -9.59 -8.52 1.80
C THR A 47 -8.53 -8.41 2.90
N ALA A 48 -8.12 -7.18 3.20
CA ALA A 48 -7.27 -6.85 4.34
C ALA A 48 -7.73 -5.52 4.96
N SER A 49 -7.91 -5.51 6.28
CA SER A 49 -8.36 -4.37 7.07
C SER A 49 -7.24 -3.88 7.97
N TYR A 50 -7.10 -2.56 8.10
CA TYR A 50 -6.06 -1.92 8.88
C TYR A 50 -6.63 -0.79 9.74
N ASP A 51 -6.06 -0.62 10.93
CA ASP A 51 -6.26 0.59 11.73
C ASP A 51 -5.27 1.66 11.27
N VAL A 52 -5.77 2.88 11.06
CA VAL A 52 -4.94 4.03 10.68
C VAL A 52 -4.77 4.96 11.87
N LYS A 53 -3.51 5.23 12.21
CA LYS A 53 -3.08 5.99 13.37
C LYS A 53 -2.23 7.17 12.95
N ILE A 54 -2.37 8.31 13.62
CA ILE A 54 -1.60 9.53 13.34
C ILE A 54 -0.81 9.89 14.61
N SER A 55 0.46 9.46 14.66
CA SER A 55 1.36 9.73 15.79
C SER A 55 0.67 9.52 17.17
N SER A 56 0.83 10.47 18.09
CA SER A 56 0.24 10.47 19.45
C SER A 56 -1.29 10.58 19.52
N PHE A 57 -2.00 10.85 18.43
CA PHE A 57 -3.47 10.94 18.44
C PHE A 57 -4.17 9.56 18.45
N GLY A 58 -3.41 8.47 18.32
CA GLY A 58 -3.95 7.11 18.31
C GLY A 58 -4.72 6.79 17.03
N LYS A 59 -5.76 5.96 17.13
CA LYS A 59 -6.58 5.52 15.99
C LYS A 59 -7.47 6.65 15.48
N MET A 60 -7.15 7.16 14.29
CA MET A 60 -7.88 8.23 13.61
C MET A 60 -8.77 7.71 12.47
N GLY A 61 -8.67 6.41 12.12
CA GLY A 61 -9.43 5.84 11.02
C GLY A 61 -9.21 4.36 10.77
N THR A 62 -9.73 3.90 9.63
CA THR A 62 -9.66 2.52 9.12
C THR A 62 -9.38 2.52 7.63
N ASN A 63 -8.65 1.53 7.16
CA ASN A 63 -8.36 1.28 5.75
C ASN A 63 -8.80 -0.15 5.40
N VAL A 64 -9.57 -0.34 4.33
CA VAL A 64 -9.98 -1.68 3.88
C VAL A 64 -9.62 -1.84 2.41
N LYS A 65 -8.71 -2.78 2.14
CA LYS A 65 -8.34 -3.24 0.81
C LYS A 65 -9.18 -4.44 0.41
N THR A 66 -9.65 -4.47 -0.84
CA THR A 66 -10.45 -5.56 -1.42
C THR A 66 -10.04 -5.78 -2.87
N VAL A 67 -9.81 -7.02 -3.27
CA VAL A 67 -9.72 -7.38 -4.69
C VAL A 67 -11.13 -7.44 -5.28
N THR A 68 -11.45 -6.55 -6.21
CA THR A 68 -12.83 -6.32 -6.69
C THR A 68 -13.11 -6.87 -8.09
N LYS A 69 -12.08 -7.05 -8.93
CA LYS A 69 -12.23 -7.59 -10.30
C LYS A 69 -10.97 -8.29 -10.77
N ASP A 70 -11.13 -9.31 -11.61
CA ASP A 70 -10.05 -9.98 -12.34
C ASP A 70 -10.31 -9.82 -13.85
N GLU A 71 -9.30 -9.45 -14.62
CA GLU A 71 -9.35 -9.26 -16.08
C GLU A 71 -8.35 -10.18 -16.81
N GLY A 72 -7.89 -11.23 -16.14
CA GLY A 72 -6.96 -12.24 -16.67
C GLY A 72 -5.51 -11.80 -16.62
N THR A 73 -5.17 -10.69 -17.28
CA THR A 73 -3.81 -10.10 -17.30
C THR A 73 -3.59 -9.01 -16.25
N SER A 74 -4.68 -8.42 -15.74
CA SER A 74 -4.67 -7.44 -14.66
C SER A 74 -5.73 -7.76 -13.61
N ILE A 75 -5.62 -7.10 -12.46
CA ILE A 75 -6.52 -7.27 -11.32
C ILE A 75 -6.85 -5.89 -10.74
N TRP A 76 -8.06 -5.71 -10.20
CA TRP A 76 -8.47 -4.46 -9.56
C TRP A 76 -8.42 -4.59 -8.04
N LEU A 77 -7.67 -3.68 -7.42
CA LEU A 77 -7.57 -3.50 -5.99
C LEU A 77 -8.29 -2.20 -5.61
N THR A 78 -9.34 -2.30 -4.79
CA THR A 78 -10.08 -1.16 -4.24
C THR A 78 -9.67 -0.94 -2.79
N GLN A 79 -9.49 0.32 -2.38
CA GLN A 79 -9.18 0.73 -1.02
C GLN A 79 -10.16 1.80 -0.53
N ASP A 80 -10.95 1.49 0.50
CA ASP A 80 -11.79 2.44 1.24
C ASP A 80 -11.01 2.91 2.48
N LEU A 81 -10.61 4.18 2.49
CA LEU A 81 -9.90 4.82 3.60
C LEU A 81 -10.82 5.84 4.25
N ASN A 82 -11.20 5.57 5.50
CA ASN A 82 -12.01 6.45 6.33
C ASN A 82 -11.14 7.05 7.44
N LEU A 83 -10.85 8.34 7.37
CA LEU A 83 -10.15 9.12 8.39
C LEU A 83 -11.12 10.08 9.07
N SER A 84 -11.46 9.80 10.33
CA SER A 84 -12.29 10.69 11.17
C SER A 84 -13.61 11.13 10.50
N GLY A 85 -14.22 10.25 9.71
CA GLY A 85 -15.47 10.52 8.97
C GLY A 85 -15.27 11.01 7.54
N GLN A 86 -14.06 11.44 7.15
CA GLN A 86 -13.72 11.69 5.75
C GLN A 86 -13.39 10.37 5.06
N LYS A 87 -14.18 10.01 4.05
CA LYS A 87 -13.92 8.86 3.18
C LYS A 87 -13.15 9.27 1.93
N GLN A 88 -12.20 8.44 1.54
CA GLN A 88 -11.57 8.41 0.22
C GLN A 88 -11.63 6.99 -0.32
N LEU A 89 -12.16 6.84 -1.52
CA LEU A 89 -12.11 5.59 -2.28
C LEU A 89 -10.98 5.69 -3.31
N ALA A 90 -10.14 4.66 -3.39
CA ALA A 90 -9.18 4.52 -4.47
C ALA A 90 -9.33 3.14 -5.14
N GLU A 91 -9.08 3.08 -6.44
CA GLU A 91 -9.15 1.87 -7.26
C GLU A 91 -7.92 1.83 -8.16
N ALA A 92 -7.11 0.78 -8.02
CA ALA A 92 -5.90 0.54 -8.80
C ALA A 92 -6.09 -0.71 -9.66
N GLN A 93 -5.97 -0.55 -10.98
CA GLN A 93 -5.80 -1.68 -11.90
C GLN A 93 -4.32 -2.05 -11.90
N ILE A 94 -3.98 -3.27 -11.52
CA ILE A 94 -2.59 -3.74 -11.33
C ILE A 94 -2.30 -4.86 -12.35
N SER A 95 -1.17 -4.75 -13.05
CA SER A 95 -0.61 -5.80 -13.91
C SER A 95 -0.26 -7.04 -13.10
N LYS A 96 -0.81 -8.20 -13.45
CA LYS A 96 -0.42 -9.48 -12.82
C LYS A 96 0.97 -9.95 -13.24
N ALA A 97 1.50 -9.43 -14.35
CA ALA A 97 2.76 -9.89 -14.94
C ALA A 97 4.02 -9.25 -14.30
N ASP A 98 3.88 -8.06 -13.72
CA ASP A 98 4.99 -7.29 -13.14
C ASP A 98 4.59 -6.34 -12.01
N GLY A 99 3.36 -6.46 -11.47
CA GLY A 99 2.90 -5.73 -10.29
C GLY A 99 2.67 -4.22 -10.47
N LYS A 100 2.75 -3.71 -11.69
CA LYS A 100 2.62 -2.28 -11.99
C LYS A 100 1.19 -1.78 -11.94
N ILE A 101 0.97 -0.58 -11.43
CA ILE A 101 -0.30 0.11 -11.59
C ILE A 101 -0.44 0.53 -13.08
N LEU A 102 -1.54 0.11 -13.70
CA LEU A 102 -1.92 0.40 -15.10
C LEU A 102 -2.95 1.54 -15.18
N LYS A 103 -3.80 1.67 -14.16
CA LYS A 103 -4.80 2.74 -14.02
C LYS A 103 -5.03 3.04 -12.54
N LEU A 104 -5.14 4.31 -12.18
CA LEU A 104 -5.46 4.77 -10.83
C LEU A 104 -6.69 5.68 -10.87
N ILE A 105 -7.71 5.38 -10.06
CA ILE A 105 -8.91 6.20 -9.89
C ILE A 105 -9.02 6.55 -8.41
N VAL A 106 -9.26 7.82 -8.08
CA VAL A 106 -9.49 8.29 -6.71
C VAL A 106 -10.78 9.10 -6.69
N ASN A 107 -11.72 8.72 -5.81
CA ASN A 107 -13.05 9.31 -5.69
C ASN A 107 -13.78 9.45 -7.05
N GLY A 108 -13.71 8.41 -7.87
CA GLY A 108 -14.32 8.38 -9.22
C GLY A 108 -13.60 9.20 -10.29
N LYS A 109 -12.45 9.82 -9.98
CA LYS A 109 -11.62 10.56 -10.94
C LYS A 109 -10.31 9.84 -11.20
N GLU A 110 -10.06 9.53 -12.47
CA GLU A 110 -8.76 9.05 -12.93
C GLU A 110 -7.65 10.04 -12.54
N GLN A 111 -6.55 9.51 -12.00
CA GLN A 111 -5.34 10.25 -11.68
C GLN A 111 -4.23 9.80 -12.63
N GLU A 112 -3.26 10.68 -12.91
CA GLU A 112 -2.04 10.26 -13.58
C GLU A 112 -1.30 9.21 -12.73
N ILE A 113 -0.54 8.32 -13.38
CA ILE A 113 0.38 7.40 -12.70
C ILE A 113 1.81 7.91 -12.92
N PRO A 114 2.60 8.16 -11.87
CA PRO A 114 3.55 9.28 -11.92
C PRO A 114 4.97 8.88 -11.47
N ASN A 115 5.95 9.80 -11.44
CA ASN A 115 7.38 9.43 -11.58
C ASN A 115 8.39 10.04 -10.57
N ASP A 116 8.62 9.28 -9.50
CA ASP A 116 9.46 9.46 -8.31
C ASP A 116 9.76 8.07 -7.66
N PRO A 117 10.69 7.28 -8.22
CA PRO A 117 10.96 5.91 -7.73
C PRO A 117 11.47 5.89 -6.28
N LEU A 118 11.06 4.86 -5.52
CA LEU A 118 11.62 4.58 -4.19
C LEU A 118 13.09 4.13 -4.28
N GLU A 119 13.92 4.70 -3.41
CA GLU A 119 15.25 4.20 -3.07
C GLU A 119 15.12 3.37 -1.78
N ILE A 120 15.43 2.07 -1.85
CA ILE A 120 15.48 1.18 -0.69
C ILE A 120 16.74 1.51 0.11
N ILE A 121 16.57 1.78 1.41
CA ILE A 121 17.63 2.14 2.35
C ILE A 121 18.10 0.88 3.11
N SER A 122 17.17 0.05 3.58
CA SER A 122 17.48 -1.25 4.19
C SER A 122 16.35 -2.26 3.95
N GLN A 123 16.70 -3.53 4.10
CA GLN A 123 15.78 -4.66 4.02
C GLN A 123 16.29 -5.75 4.97
N ASP A 124 15.53 -6.03 6.01
CA ASP A 124 15.93 -6.90 7.11
C ASP A 124 14.79 -7.85 7.51
N TYR A 125 15.10 -8.95 8.18
CA TYR A 125 14.09 -9.82 8.79
C TYR A 125 13.70 -9.29 10.17
N ALA A 126 12.40 -9.24 10.46
CA ALA A 126 11.87 -8.73 11.72
C ALA A 126 10.64 -9.51 12.19
N ASP A 127 10.40 -9.51 13.50
CA ASP A 127 9.10 -9.82 14.09
C ASP A 127 8.29 -8.53 14.29
N VAL A 128 7.00 -8.56 13.95
CA VAL A 128 6.09 -7.44 14.20
C VAL A 128 4.76 -7.91 14.79
N THR A 129 4.28 -7.21 15.82
CA THR A 129 2.98 -7.45 16.45
C THR A 129 2.01 -6.33 16.09
N VAL A 130 0.82 -6.71 15.62
CA VAL A 130 -0.30 -5.85 15.22
C VAL A 130 -1.61 -6.46 15.72
N PRO A 131 -2.78 -5.80 15.64
CA PRO A 131 -4.03 -6.37 16.14
C PRO A 131 -4.45 -7.70 15.49
N ALA A 132 -3.99 -7.99 14.26
CA ALA A 132 -4.19 -9.28 13.60
C ALA A 132 -3.29 -10.44 14.11
N GLY A 133 -2.27 -10.16 14.92
CA GLY A 133 -1.33 -11.17 15.44
C GLY A 133 0.14 -10.73 15.43
N THR A 134 1.04 -11.67 15.68
CA THR A 134 2.50 -11.50 15.56
C THR A 134 3.01 -12.28 14.35
N PHE A 135 3.86 -11.65 13.55
CA PHE A 135 4.33 -12.18 12.27
C PHE A 135 5.85 -12.03 12.13
N GLN A 136 6.52 -13.11 11.74
CA GLN A 136 7.82 -13.03 11.08
C GLN A 136 7.61 -12.40 9.70
N CYS A 137 8.44 -11.42 9.34
CA CYS A 137 8.24 -10.61 8.14
C CYS A 137 9.55 -10.03 7.62
N ILE A 138 9.48 -9.44 6.42
CA ILE A 138 10.53 -8.57 5.90
C ILE A 138 10.16 -7.13 6.27
N HIS A 139 11.06 -6.42 6.95
CA HIS A 139 11.00 -4.98 7.18
C HIS A 139 11.83 -4.28 6.11
N VAL A 140 11.19 -3.41 5.32
CA VAL A 140 11.85 -2.57 4.30
C VAL A 140 11.75 -1.12 4.73
N ILE A 141 12.89 -0.42 4.71
CA ILE A 141 12.94 1.04 4.86
C ILE A 141 13.31 1.64 3.51
N ALA A 142 12.55 2.64 3.06
CA ALA A 142 12.76 3.32 1.79
C ALA A 142 12.47 4.82 1.87
N LYS A 143 12.78 5.57 0.81
CA LYS A 143 12.49 7.01 0.63
C LYS A 143 12.26 7.31 -0.85
N SER A 144 11.66 8.46 -1.16
CA SER A 144 11.60 9.02 -2.53
C SER A 144 11.97 10.51 -2.48
N LYS A 145 11.77 11.28 -3.56
CA LYS A 145 11.87 12.76 -3.48
C LYS A 145 10.75 13.36 -2.63
N GLN A 146 9.64 12.65 -2.47
CA GLN A 146 8.41 13.13 -1.82
C GLN A 146 8.22 12.60 -0.40
N ILE A 147 8.67 11.37 -0.10
CA ILE A 147 8.69 10.84 1.27
C ILE A 147 10.14 10.68 1.78
N SER A 148 10.43 11.31 2.91
CA SER A 148 11.73 11.27 3.58
C SER A 148 12.03 9.94 4.28
N LYS A 149 10.99 9.26 4.79
CA LYS A 149 11.07 7.88 5.30
C LYS A 149 9.73 7.15 5.14
N LEU A 150 9.79 5.98 4.53
CA LEU A 150 8.76 4.96 4.50
C LEU A 150 9.31 3.70 5.17
N GLU A 151 8.49 3.03 5.98
CA GLU A 151 8.78 1.73 6.57
C GLU A 151 7.60 0.80 6.30
N VAL A 152 7.87 -0.42 5.81
CA VAL A 152 6.83 -1.43 5.56
C VAL A 152 7.29 -2.78 6.09
N TRP A 153 6.42 -3.46 6.83
CA TRP A 153 6.59 -4.84 7.29
C TRP A 153 5.63 -5.73 6.50
N MET A 154 6.15 -6.75 5.82
CA MET A 154 5.36 -7.60 4.91
C MET A 154 5.65 -9.09 5.03
N ASN A 155 4.60 -9.89 4.90
CA ASN A 155 4.64 -11.34 4.70
C ASN A 155 3.44 -11.78 3.84
N PRO A 156 3.55 -11.80 2.49
CA PRO A 156 2.47 -12.20 1.60
C PRO A 156 2.16 -13.71 1.62
N ARG A 157 3.05 -14.53 2.17
CA ARG A 157 2.80 -15.97 2.38
C ARG A 157 1.72 -16.16 3.44
N ASP A 158 1.93 -15.60 4.62
CA ASP A 158 1.12 -15.87 5.82
C ASP A 158 -0.03 -14.85 6.02
N THR A 159 -0.09 -13.78 5.21
CA THR A 159 -1.23 -12.85 5.14
C THR A 159 -1.96 -12.94 3.79
N VAL A 160 -2.23 -11.82 3.07
CA VAL A 160 -2.95 -11.80 1.79
C VAL A 160 -2.56 -10.59 0.93
N MET A 161 -2.89 -10.62 -0.36
CA MET A 161 -2.61 -9.57 -1.35
C MET A 161 -1.12 -9.16 -1.34
N ASP A 162 -0.86 -7.85 -1.19
CA ASP A 162 0.46 -7.22 -1.06
C ASP A 162 1.30 -7.70 0.15
N GLY A 163 0.70 -8.45 1.07
CA GLY A 163 1.35 -9.00 2.24
C GLY A 163 1.60 -8.01 3.38
N MET A 164 1.08 -6.78 3.32
CA MET A 164 1.35 -5.74 4.29
C MET A 164 0.78 -6.09 5.67
N ILE A 165 1.65 -6.07 6.68
CA ILE A 165 1.29 -6.24 8.10
C ILE A 165 1.26 -4.87 8.80
N LYS A 166 2.25 -4.03 8.49
CA LYS A 166 2.38 -2.67 9.04
C LYS A 166 3.05 -1.75 8.03
N GLN A 167 2.67 -0.47 8.05
CA GLN A 167 3.34 0.60 7.30
C GLN A 167 3.45 1.85 8.18
N ILE A 168 4.57 2.56 8.10
CA ILE A 168 4.75 3.92 8.66
C ILE A 168 5.24 4.81 7.52
N ALA A 169 4.50 5.88 7.24
CA ALA A 169 4.86 6.90 6.24
C ALA A 169 5.08 8.24 6.95
N GLN A 170 6.28 8.81 6.80
CA GLN A 170 6.61 10.12 7.34
C GLN A 170 6.06 11.22 6.42
N THR A 171 4.81 11.63 6.65
CA THR A 171 4.21 12.80 5.97
C THR A 171 4.85 14.11 6.48
N GLN A 172 4.59 15.22 5.78
CA GLN A 172 5.06 16.55 6.17
C GLN A 172 4.51 17.05 7.53
N LEU A 173 3.38 16.52 7.99
CA LEU A 173 2.73 16.93 9.25
C LEU A 173 3.02 15.97 10.39
N PHE A 174 2.73 14.68 10.18
CA PHE A 174 2.85 13.63 11.21
C PHE A 174 3.14 12.26 10.59
N PRO A 175 3.81 11.33 11.28
CA PRO A 175 3.90 9.95 10.84
C PRO A 175 2.51 9.29 10.82
N LEU A 176 2.09 8.82 9.65
CA LEU A 176 0.89 8.01 9.46
C LEU A 176 1.29 6.55 9.59
N THR A 177 0.62 5.81 10.48
CA THR A 177 0.86 4.39 10.72
C THR A 177 -0.39 3.58 10.34
N MET A 178 -0.22 2.51 9.58
CA MET A 178 -1.25 1.50 9.30
C MET A 178 -0.84 0.17 9.92
N GLU A 179 -1.76 -0.50 10.62
CA GLU A 179 -1.51 -1.81 11.25
C GLU A 179 -2.66 -2.78 10.93
N LEU A 180 -2.32 -3.98 10.45
CA LEU A 180 -3.27 -5.01 10.04
C LEU A 180 -4.11 -5.48 11.23
N THR A 181 -5.44 -5.47 11.06
CA THR A 181 -6.42 -5.87 12.09
C THR A 181 -7.17 -7.15 11.73
N SER A 182 -7.39 -7.40 10.44
CA SER A 182 -7.90 -8.67 9.94
C SER A 182 -7.59 -8.85 8.45
N PHE A 183 -7.58 -10.08 7.98
CA PHE A 183 -7.49 -10.40 6.55
C PHE A 183 -8.29 -11.65 6.22
N LYS A 184 -8.63 -11.79 4.94
CA LYS A 184 -9.33 -12.94 4.39
C LYS A 184 -8.74 -13.27 3.02
N ARG A 185 -8.30 -14.51 2.86
CA ARG A 185 -7.93 -15.13 1.57
C ARG A 185 -9.08 -16.03 1.11
N MET A 186 -9.44 -15.98 -0.16
CA MET A 186 -10.49 -16.80 -0.77
C MET A 186 -9.94 -18.20 -1.14
N PRO A 187 -10.78 -19.26 -1.02
CA PRO A 187 -10.37 -20.65 -1.28
C PRO A 187 -9.92 -20.87 -2.72
#